data_AF-A0AAD6WT23-F1
#
_entry.id   AF-A0AAD6WT23-F1
#
_cell.length_a   1.000
_cell.length_b   1.000
_cell.length_c   1.000
_cell.angle_alpha   90.00
_cell.angle_beta   90.00
_cell.angle_gamma   90.00
#
_symmetry.space_group_name_H-M   'P 1'
#
loop_
_entity.id
_entity.type
_entity.pdbx_description
1 polymer ?
#
loop_
_entity_poly.entity_id
_entity_poly.type
_entity_poly.pdbx_seq_one_letter_code
_entity_poly.pdbx_strand_id
1 'polypeptide(L)'
;MGSHTPIVIFNFLAAGGFAMLLGTLLPAMLSANIHRRKTWFSMITSWIIYALSYLFILGHQFGPEPPRGLCVLQMIFIYASPPL
;
A
#
# COMPACT_ATOMS: atom_id res chain seq x y z
N MET A 1 -19.19 -18.52 -9.19
CA MET A 1 -17.71 -18.35 -9.23
C MET A 1 -17.27 -17.07 -9.98
N GLY A 2 -18.08 -16.00 -10.06
CA GLY A 2 -17.84 -14.92 -11.03
C GLY A 2 -17.67 -13.47 -10.53
N SER A 3 -17.76 -13.17 -9.22
CA SER A 3 -17.73 -11.79 -8.71
C SER A 3 -16.53 -11.45 -7.80
N HIS A 4 -15.81 -12.46 -7.28
CA HIS A 4 -14.73 -12.26 -6.30
C HIS A 4 -13.33 -12.22 -6.93
N THR A 5 -13.18 -12.72 -8.17
CA THR A 5 -11.92 -12.72 -8.93
C THR A 5 -11.21 -11.36 -9.00
N PRO A 6 -11.89 -10.22 -9.30
CA PRO A 6 -11.20 -8.95 -9.38
C PRO A 6 -10.62 -8.50 -8.04
N ILE A 7 -11.32 -8.75 -6.95
CA ILE A 7 -10.87 -8.38 -5.59
C ILE A 7 -9.66 -9.24 -5.19
N VAL A 8 -9.69 -10.54 -5.50
CA VAL A 8 -8.55 -11.42 -5.24
C VAL A 8 -7.32 -10.99 -6.02
N ILE A 9 -7.45 -10.71 -7.32
CA ILE A 9 -6.36 -10.21 -8.16
C ILE A 9 -5.81 -8.89 -7.59
N PHE A 10 -6.69 -7.95 -7.26
CA PHE A 10 -6.30 -6.66 -6.69
C PHE A 10 -5.51 -6.84 -5.39
N ASN A 11 -5.94 -7.74 -4.51
CA ASN A 11 -5.25 -8.02 -3.25
C ASN A 11 -3.85 -8.57 -3.47
N PHE A 12 -3.69 -9.51 -4.40
CA PHE A 12 -2.36 -10.04 -4.75
C PHE A 12 -1.45 -8.96 -5.34
N LEU A 13 -1.99 -8.12 -6.22
CA LEU A 13 -1.23 -7.01 -6.81
C LEU A 13 -0.84 -5.97 -5.76
N ALA A 14 -1.76 -5.60 -4.87
CA ALA A 14 -1.49 -4.63 -3.80
C ALA A 14 -0.45 -5.16 -2.81
N ALA A 15 -0.59 -6.41 -2.35
CA ALA A 15 0.37 -7.05 -1.45
C ALA A 15 1.74 -7.24 -2.11
N GLY A 16 1.77 -7.68 -3.37
CA GLY A 16 2.98 -7.83 -4.15
C GLY A 16 3.68 -6.48 -4.37
N GLY A 17 2.93 -5.45 -4.75
CA GLY A 17 3.44 -4.09 -4.92
C GLY A 17 4.03 -3.53 -3.62
N PHE A 18 3.32 -3.70 -2.49
CA PHE A 18 3.83 -3.32 -1.16
C PHE A 18 5.14 -4.04 -0.82
N ALA A 19 5.20 -5.36 -1.03
CA ALA A 19 6.41 -6.14 -0.78
C ALA A 19 7.59 -5.70 -1.66
N MET A 20 7.35 -5.43 -2.95
CA MET A 20 8.39 -4.93 -3.87
C MET A 20 8.86 -3.52 -3.48
N LEU A 21 7.95 -2.64 -3.05
CA LEU A 21 8.32 -1.29 -2.57
C LEU A 21 9.18 -1.37 -1.30
N LEU A 22 8.83 -2.24 -0.34
CA LEU A 22 9.69 -2.49 0.81
C LEU A 22 11.05 -3.09 0.40
N GLY A 23 11.03 -4.06 -0.52
CA GLY A 23 12.23 -4.68 -1.05
C GLY A 23 13.15 -3.73 -1.81
N THR A 24 12.64 -2.60 -2.30
CA THR A 24 13.46 -1.54 -2.92
C THR A 24 13.90 -0.47 -1.91
N LEU A 25 13.03 -0.11 -0.96
CA LEU A 25 13.33 0.89 0.06
C LEU A 25 14.38 0.39 1.06
N LEU A 26 14.22 -0.83 1.59
CA LEU A 26 15.08 -1.36 2.65
C LEU A 26 16.55 -1.43 2.22
N PRO A 27 16.93 -2.01 1.06
CA PRO A 27 18.33 -2.01 0.63
C PRO A 27 18.86 -0.60 0.37
N ALA A 28 18.03 0.29 -0.19
CA ALA A 28 18.42 1.67 -0.46
C ALA A 28 18.67 2.48 0.82
N MET A 29 18.00 2.15 1.93
CA MET A 29 18.23 2.78 3.24
C MET A 29 19.40 2.15 4.00
N LEU A 30 19.59 0.83 3.88
CA LEU A 30 20.60 0.10 4.66
C LEU A 30 21.98 0.05 3.97
N SER A 31 22.04 0.23 2.65
CA SER A 31 23.30 0.21 1.90
C SER A 31 23.90 1.61 1.75
N ALA A 32 25.08 1.82 2.33
CA ALA A 32 25.85 3.05 2.15
C ALA A 32 26.32 3.29 0.70
N ASN A 33 26.23 2.28 -0.16
CA ASN A 33 26.66 2.38 -1.55
C ASN A 33 25.54 2.92 -2.47
N ILE A 34 24.27 2.79 -2.06
CA ILE A 34 23.12 3.18 -2.88
C ILE A 34 22.78 4.65 -2.64
N HIS A 35 23.18 5.49 -3.58
CA HIS A 35 22.90 6.92 -3.53
C HIS A 35 21.63 7.25 -4.34
N ARG A 36 20.56 7.66 -3.66
CA ARG A 36 19.29 8.11 -4.27
C ARG A 36 18.95 9.53 -3.83
N ARG A 37 18.22 10.27 -4.67
CA ARG A 37 17.75 11.62 -4.33
C ARG A 37 16.70 11.54 -3.21
N LYS A 38 16.64 12.57 -2.35
CA LYS A 38 15.63 12.67 -1.27
C LYS A 38 14.18 12.55 -1.79
N THR A 39 13.92 13.07 -2.98
CA THR A 39 12.61 12.96 -3.65
C THR A 39 12.23 11.51 -3.98
N TRP A 40 13.20 10.66 -4.31
CA TRP A 40 12.95 9.24 -4.56
C TRP A 40 12.47 8.53 -3.29
N PHE A 41 13.11 8.78 -2.15
CA PHE A 41 12.65 8.24 -0.86
C PHE A 41 11.23 8.70 -0.53
N SER A 42 10.95 10.00 -0.67
CA SER A 42 9.59 10.55 -0.45
C SER A 42 8.55 9.87 -1.34
N MET A 43 8.86 9.67 -2.62
CA MET A 43 7.97 9.01 -3.58
C MET A 43 7.70 7.55 -3.17
N ILE A 44 8.75 6.77 -2.89
CA ILE A 44 8.61 5.36 -2.49
C ILE A 44 7.84 5.23 -1.18
N THR A 45 8.14 6.07 -0.18
CA THR A 45 7.40 6.08 1.09
C THR A 45 5.92 6.41 0.88
N SER A 46 5.60 7.35 -0.01
CA SER A 46 4.20 7.69 -0.36
C SER A 46 3.47 6.49 -0.97
N TRP A 47 4.13 5.78 -1.89
CA TRP A 47 3.59 4.57 -2.51
C TRP A 47 3.38 3.44 -1.49
N ILE A 48 4.26 3.30 -0.51
CA ILE A 48 4.11 2.33 0.59
C ILE A 48 2.89 2.66 1.44
N ILE A 49 2.72 3.92 1.84
CA ILE A 49 1.55 4.40 2.63
C ILE A 49 0.26 4.13 1.85
N TYR A 50 0.26 4.43 0.55
CA TYR A 50 -0.89 4.20 -0.32
C TYR A 50 -1.21 2.71 -0.47
N ALA A 51 -0.20 1.87 -0.74
CA ALA A 51 -0.38 0.42 -0.82
C ALA A 51 -0.90 -0.18 0.50
N LEU A 52 -0.40 0.31 1.64
CA LEU A 52 -0.83 -0.11 2.97
C LEU A 52 -2.31 0.19 3.23
N SER A 53 -2.84 1.29 2.69
CA SER A 53 -4.26 1.64 2.82
C SER A 53 -5.21 0.56 2.27
N TYR A 54 -4.79 -0.15 1.23
CA TYR A 54 -5.58 -1.24 0.63
C TYR A 54 -5.53 -2.51 1.45
N LEU A 55 -4.45 -2.71 2.22
CA LEU A 55 -4.29 -3.89 3.06
C LEU A 55 -5.17 -3.83 4.32
N PHE A 56 -5.55 -2.65 4.81
CA PHE A 56 -6.38 -2.51 6.03
C PHE A 56 -7.78 -3.10 5.91
N ILE A 57 -8.33 -3.18 4.70
CA ILE A 57 -9.67 -3.72 4.47
C ILE A 57 -9.65 -5.17 3.97
N LEU A 58 -8.49 -5.83 3.97
CA LEU A 58 -8.38 -7.24 3.60
C LEU A 58 -9.33 -8.09 4.44
N GLY A 59 -10.10 -8.96 3.79
CA GLY A 59 -11.12 -9.79 4.44
C GLY A 59 -12.45 -9.07 4.71
N HIS A 60 -12.48 -7.73 4.67
CA HIS A 60 -13.68 -6.91 4.77
C HIS A 60 -14.17 -6.37 3.41
N GLN A 61 -13.60 -6.84 2.31
CA GLN A 61 -14.00 -6.47 0.95
C GLN A 61 -15.25 -7.20 0.45
N PHE A 62 -15.74 -8.19 1.21
CA PHE A 62 -16.91 -8.97 0.87
C PHE A 62 -17.92 -8.96 2.02
N GLY A 63 -19.20 -8.95 1.68
CA GLY A 63 -20.28 -9.10 2.65
C GLY A 63 -20.68 -7.77 3.32
N PRO A 64 -20.95 -7.77 4.63
CA PRO A 64 -21.50 -6.60 5.33
C PRO A 64 -20.50 -5.45 5.42
N GLU A 65 -21.01 -4.26 5.71
CA GLU A 65 -20.23 -3.02 5.77
C GLU A 65 -19.01 -3.15 6.72
N PRO A 66 -17.81 -2.75 6.28
CA PRO A 66 -16.61 -2.78 7.10
C PRO A 66 -16.76 -1.94 8.38
N PRO A 67 -16.06 -2.32 9.47
CA PRO A 67 -15.98 -1.50 10.66
C PRO A 67 -15.56 -0.07 10.33
N ARG A 68 -16.34 0.92 10.78
CA ARG A 68 -16.14 2.35 10.48
C ARG A 68 -14.72 2.83 10.80
N GLY A 69 -14.09 2.29 11.84
CA GLY A 69 -12.71 2.59 12.21
C GLY A 69 -11.68 2.19 11.14
N LEU A 70 -11.87 1.05 10.48
CA LEU A 70 -11.00 0.60 9.38
C LEU A 70 -11.14 1.52 8.16
N CYS A 71 -12.35 1.96 7.84
CA CYS A 71 -12.58 2.92 6.76
C CYS A 71 -11.93 4.28 7.05
N VAL A 72 -12.02 4.75 8.29
CA VAL A 72 -11.36 6.01 8.70
C VAL A 72 -9.84 5.87 8.60
N LEU A 73 -9.26 4.76 9.08
CA LEU A 73 -7.82 4.51 8.92
C LEU A 73 -7.42 4.44 7.44
N GLN A 74 -8.16 3.71 6.63
CA GLN A 74 -7.92 3.65 5.18
C GLN A 74 -7.96 5.05 4.55
N MET A 75 -8.99 5.85 4.87
CA MET A 75 -9.14 7.23 4.41
C MET A 75 -7.92 8.08 4.79
N ILE A 76 -7.50 8.04 6.05
CA ILE A 76 -6.34 8.79 6.54
C ILE A 76 -5.09 8.45 5.71
N PHE A 77 -4.82 7.17 5.45
CA PHE A 77 -3.64 6.77 4.69
C PHE A 77 -3.72 7.16 3.21
N ILE A 78 -4.90 7.08 2.60
CA ILE A 78 -5.10 7.53 1.21
C ILE A 78 -4.81 9.04 1.09
N TYR A 79 -5.37 9.86 1.98
CA TYR A 79 -5.22 11.31 1.92
C TYR A 79 -3.90 11.85 2.48
N ALA A 80 -3.21 11.07 3.31
CA ALA A 80 -1.87 11.41 3.79
C ALA A 80 -0.79 11.19 2.71
N SER A 81 -1.07 10.36 1.70
CA SER A 81 -0.18 10.21 0.55
C SER A 81 -0.15 11.54 -0.22
N PRO A 82 1.03 12.18 -0.38
CA PRO A 82 1.16 13.39 -1.18
C PRO A 82 0.55 13.19 -2.58
N PRO A 83 -0.06 14.23 -3.18
CA PRO A 83 -0.42 14.18 -4.59
C PRO A 83 0.85 13.88 -5.37
N LEU A 84 0.86 12.71 -6.01
CA LEU A 84 1.94 12.24 -6.86
C LEU A 84 2.05 13.08 -8.13
#